data_AF-A0A5B7K3L2-F1
#
_entry.id   AF-A0A5B7K3L2-F1
#
_cell.length_a   1.000
_cell.length_b   1.000
_cell.length_c   1.000
_cell.angle_alpha   90.00
_cell.angle_beta   90.00
_cell.angle_gamma   90.00
#
_symmetry.space_group_name_H-M   'P 1'
#
loop_
_entity.id
_entity.type
_entity.pdbx_description
1 polymer ?
#
loop_
_entity_poly.entity_id
_entity_poly.type
_entity_poly.pdbx_seq_one_letter_code
_entity_poly.pdbx_strand_id
1 'polypeptide(L)' 'MICEGGDEIDVNKEAEDPSIAKKGGGHGGCGRYQPNIKRLGLELIAEWKHVNEDTQERKQILTAERVFEIFKHISG' A
#
# COMPACT_ATOMS: atom_id res chain seq x y z
N MET A 1 3.88 6.19 6.22
CA MET A 1 2.49 5.98 5.79
C MET A 1 2.22 4.49 5.85
N ILE A 2 1.08 4.07 6.41
CA ILE A 2 0.66 2.66 6.43
C ILE A 2 -0.14 2.40 5.16
N CYS A 3 -0.03 1.21 4.59
CA CYS A 3 -0.90 0.79 3.48
C CYS A 3 -2.33 0.60 4.01
N GLU A 4 -3.07 1.70 3.98
CA GLU A 4 -4.51 1.77 4.25
C GLU A 4 -5.27 1.63 2.94
N GLY A 5 -6.48 1.06 3.02
CA GLY A 5 -7.34 0.96 1.85
C GLY A 5 -7.79 2.33 1.40
N GLY A 6 -7.68 2.61 0.10
CA GLY A 6 -8.06 3.92 -0.44
C GLY A 6 -9.53 4.20 -0.19
N ASP A 7 -9.83 5.33 0.46
CA ASP A 7 -11.17 5.87 0.57
C ASP A 7 -11.76 6.06 -0.84
N GLU A 8 -13.02 5.68 -0.94
CA GLU A 8 -13.81 5.50 -2.15
C GLU A 8 -13.76 6.74 -3.06
N ILE A 9 -13.37 6.56 -4.32
CA ILE A 9 -13.68 7.56 -5.35
C ILE A 9 -15.17 7.35 -5.67
N ASP A 10 -15.99 8.23 -5.11
CA ASP A 10 -17.44 8.27 -5.25
C ASP A 10 -17.89 8.07 -6.71
N VAL A 11 -18.56 6.94 -6.95
CA VAL A 11 -19.45 6.73 -8.10
C VAL A 11 -20.79 6.19 -7.59
N ASN A 12 -21.49 7.07 -6.87
CA ASN A 12 -22.95 7.19 -6.76
C ASN A 12 -23.82 5.91 -6.92
N LYS A 13 -24.47 5.47 -5.82
CA LYS A 13 -25.85 4.94 -5.87
C LYS A 13 -26.51 4.97 -4.48
N GLU A 14 -27.59 5.74 -4.42
CA GLU A 14 -28.63 5.80 -3.39
C GLU A 14 -28.91 4.47 -2.68
N ALA A 15 -28.85 4.48 -1.34
CA ALA A 15 -29.67 3.62 -0.48
C ALA A 15 -29.79 4.23 0.92
N GLU A 16 -31.01 4.58 1.29
CA GLU A 16 -31.45 5.08 2.58
C GLU A 16 -31.34 4.00 3.67
N ASP A 17 -30.35 4.08 4.57
CA ASP A 17 -30.45 3.61 5.97
C ASP A 17 -29.25 4.14 6.81
N PRO A 18 -29.46 4.99 7.83
CA PRO A 18 -28.37 5.59 8.61
C PRO A 18 -27.70 4.65 9.65
N SER A 19 -28.09 3.38 9.73
CA SER A 19 -27.57 2.41 10.70
C SER A 19 -26.72 1.28 10.11
N ILE A 20 -26.62 1.19 8.77
CA ILE A 20 -25.81 0.17 8.06
C ILE A 20 -24.65 0.79 7.24
N ALA A 21 -24.60 2.12 7.09
CA ALA A 21 -23.65 2.84 6.23
C ALA A 21 -22.24 3.10 6.83
N LYS A 22 -21.69 2.21 7.67
CA LYS A 22 -20.31 2.33 8.18
C LYS A 22 -19.55 1.01 8.11
N LYS A 23 -19.39 0.45 6.91
CA LYS A 23 -18.34 -0.54 6.54
C LYS A 23 -18.46 -0.96 5.07
N GLY A 24 -18.83 -0.03 4.19
CA GLY A 24 -18.84 -0.24 2.76
C GLY A 24 -17.43 -0.06 2.17
N GLY A 25 -16.99 -1.01 1.36
CA GLY A 25 -16.43 -0.68 0.03
C GLY A 25 -14.93 -0.37 -0.15
N GLY A 26 -14.10 -0.25 0.88
CA GLY A 26 -12.67 0.06 0.68
C GLY A 26 -11.82 -1.13 0.18
N HIS A 27 -10.99 -0.93 -0.85
CA HIS A 27 -9.92 -1.89 -1.21
C HIS A 27 -9.02 -2.12 0.00
N GLY A 28 -9.14 -3.24 0.71
CA GLY A 28 -8.42 -3.45 1.97
C GLY A 28 -6.91 -3.26 1.83
N GLY A 29 -6.35 -2.27 2.53
CA GLY A 29 -4.91 -2.09 2.63
C GLY A 29 -4.26 -3.24 3.43
N CYS A 30 -3.04 -3.63 3.07
CA CYS A 30 -2.36 -4.76 3.73
C CYS A 30 -1.84 -4.44 5.15
N GLY A 31 -2.03 -3.20 5.63
CA GLY A 31 -1.66 -2.76 6.99
C GLY A 31 -0.16 -2.65 7.25
N ARG A 32 0.68 -2.85 6.23
CA ARG A 32 2.14 -2.73 6.37
C ARG A 32 2.61 -1.29 6.16
N TYR A 33 3.67 -0.90 6.88
CA TYR A 33 4.33 0.38 6.63
C TYR A 33 4.92 0.42 5.22
N GLN A 34 4.64 1.48 4.47
CA GLN A 34 5.25 1.72 3.18
C GLN A 34 6.66 2.32 3.34
N PRO A 35 7.65 1.86 2.55
CA PRO A 35 8.99 2.41 2.59
C PRO A 35 9.06 3.82 2.00
N ASN A 36 10.11 4.55 2.37
CA ASN A 36 10.59 5.69 1.60
C ASN A 36 11.53 5.19 0.50
N ILE A 37 11.31 5.62 -0.74
CA ILE A 37 12.16 5.24 -1.87
C ILE A 37 13.23 6.30 -2.10
N LYS A 38 14.49 5.89 -2.03
CA LYS A 38 15.67 6.72 -2.32
C LYS A 38 16.31 6.27 -3.63
N ARG A 39 16.70 7.23 -4.48
CA ARG A 39 17.45 6.99 -5.70
C ARG A 39 18.93 7.29 -5.46
N LEU A 40 19.81 6.35 -5.80
CA LEU A 40 21.26 6.51 -5.80
C LEU A 40 21.79 6.16 -7.20
N GLY A 41 22.05 7.19 -8.01
CA GLY A 41 22.40 6.99 -9.42
C GLY A 41 21.29 6.27 -10.20
N LEU A 42 21.55 5.01 -10.55
CA LEU A 42 20.61 4.10 -11.23
C LEU A 42 19.96 3.08 -10.28
N GLU A 43 20.35 3.04 -9.02
CA GLU A 43 19.80 2.13 -8.02
C GLU A 43 18.64 2.78 -7.25
N LEU A 44 17.67 1.96 -6.88
CA LEU A 44 16.56 2.34 -6.01
C LEU A 44 16.66 1.56 -4.70
N ILE A 45 16.45 2.25 -3.59
CA ILE A 45 16.51 1.69 -2.23
C ILE A 45 15.20 2.00 -1.52
N ALA A 46 14.58 0.97 -0.95
CA ALA A 46 13.45 1.09 -0.03
C ALA A 46 13.96 1.15 1.41
N GLU A 47 13.51 2.14 2.17
CA GLU A 47 13.89 2.34 3.58
C GLU A 47 12.66 2.52 4.48
N TRP A 48 12.58 1.74 5.55
CA TRP A 48 11.51 1.78 6.54
C TRP A 48 11.99 2.42 7.84
N LYS A 49 11.38 3.56 8.20
CA LYS A 49 11.56 4.17 9.53
C LYS A 49 10.87 3.34 10.62
N HIS A 50 9.69 2.82 10.30
CA HIS A 50 8.88 1.97 11.17
C HIS A 50 8.63 0.64 10.47
N VAL A 51 8.70 -0.45 11.23
CA VAL A 51 8.45 -1.82 10.78
C VAL A 51 7.31 -2.41 11.62
N ASN A 52 6.53 -3.31 11.03
CA ASN A 52 5.47 -4.01 11.75
C ASN A 52 6.04 -5.13 12.63
N GLU A 53 7.15 -5.75 12.19
CA GLU A 53 7.78 -6.91 12.82
C GLU A 53 9.28 -6.61 12.97
N ASP A 54 9.89 -6.93 14.12
CA ASP A 54 11.31 -6.62 14.40
C ASP A 54 12.29 -7.38 13.49
N THR A 55 11.84 -8.47 12.88
CA THR A 55 12.61 -9.27 11.90
C THR A 55 12.63 -8.66 10.51
N GLN A 56 11.82 -7.63 10.24
CA GLN A 56 11.75 -6.98 8.93
C GLN A 56 13.00 -6.13 8.67
N GLU A 57 13.63 -6.33 7.51
CA GLU A 57 14.74 -5.47 7.06
C GLU A 57 14.28 -4.01 6.89
N ARG A 58 15.04 -3.09 7.48
CA ARG A 58 14.75 -1.65 7.42
C ARG A 58 15.25 -0.98 6.14
N LYS A 59 16.11 -1.64 5.37
CA LYS A 59 16.68 -1.11 4.14
C LYS A 59 16.87 -2.24 3.15
N GLN A 60 16.38 -2.07 1.93
CA GLN A 60 16.48 -3.08 0.88
C GLN A 60 16.74 -2.42 -0.47
N ILE A 61 17.63 -3.02 -1.28
CA ILE A 61 17.78 -2.63 -2.69
C ILE A 61 16.57 -3.15 -3.46
N LEU A 62 16.03 -2.32 -4.34
CA LEU A 62 14.95 -2.68 -5.24
C LEU A 62 15.53 -3.13 -6.58
N THR A 63 15.61 -4.44 -6.77
CA THR A 63 15.97 -5.03 -8.06
C THR A 63 14.82 -4.94 -9.05
N ALA A 64 15.13 -4.90 -10.34
CA ALA A 64 14.12 -4.84 -11.40
C ALA A 64 13.15 -6.02 -11.34
N GLU A 65 13.66 -7.22 -11.10
CA GLU A 65 12.85 -8.45 -10.96
C GLU A 65 11.84 -8.33 -9.82
N ARG A 66 12.27 -7.82 -8.65
CA ARG A 66 11.37 -7.67 -7.50
C ARG A 66 10.27 -6.65 -7.77
N VAL A 67 10.60 -5.53 -8.40
CA VAL A 67 9.60 -4.52 -8.78
C VAL A 67 8.62 -5.10 -9.82
N PHE A 68 9.13 -5.87 -10.78
CA PHE A 68 8.31 -6.52 -11.80
C PHE A 68 7.33 -7.54 -11.20
N GLU A 69 7.75 -8.39 -10.27
CA GLU A 69 6.85 -9.32 -9.58
C GLU A 69 5.74 -8.57 -8.81
N ILE A 70 6.04 -7.42 -8.20
CA ILE A 70 5.04 -6.59 -7.53
C ILE A 70 4.03 -6.05 -8.56
N PHE A 71 4.51 -5.55 -9.71
CA PHE A 71 3.65 -4.98 -10.75
C PHE A 71 2.66 -5.98 -11.35
N LYS A 72 3.01 -7.27 -11.43
CA LYS A 72 2.08 -8.32 -11.88
C LYS A 72 0.82 -8.44 -11.00
N HIS A 73 0.89 -8.00 -9.74
CA HIS A 73 -0.22 -8.10 -8.80
C HIS A 73 -1.06 -6.81 -8.73
N ILE A 74 -0.74 -5.79 -9.53
CA ILE A 74 -1.57 -4.60 -9.66
C ILE A 74 -2.79 -4.98 -10.50
N SER A 75 -3.97 -5.02 -9.85
CA SER A 75 -5.27 -5.14 -10.54
C SER A 75 -5.79 -3.75 -10.90
N GLY A 76 -6.45 -3.66 -12.05
CA GLY A 76 -7.11 -2.46 -12.53
C GLY A 76 -8.61 -2.48 -12.29
#